data_AF-A0A7S2P5B1-F1
#
_entry.id   AF-A0A7S2P5B1-F1
#
_cell.length_a   1.000
_cell.length_b   1.000
_cell.length_c   1.000
_cell.angle_alpha   90.00
_cell.angle_beta   90.00
_cell.angle_gamma   90.00
#
_symmetry.space_group_name_H-M   'P 1'
#
loop_
_entity.id
_entity.type
_entity.pdbx_description
1 polymer ?
#
loop_
_entity_poly.entity_id
_entity_poly.type
_entity_poly.pdbx_seq_one_letter_code
_entity_poly.pdbx_strand_id
1 'polypeptide(L)'
;KNPNAKTLRLRNAHILNSIQGEAFKEAHGGTSLFAFVTTMVKSAMVLTGAPKPAFYDGLLQQSTIPDQVPETVNGWRSVEADGVNLLPSEAFIACNQFFVPSSNAVAFENRWANRTSKLKECEGFISFSMLRRDIKAKRHGVSPMGEEEPTYVSTTVWKDRQAFENWKNGNAFKEAHAEKKGEEPKEQPQQPPAPLWSKPPVPVFYESTLVISSPDGA
;
A
#
# COMPACT_ATOMS: atom_id res chain seq x y z
N LYS A 1 -35.13 6.24 7.84
CA LYS A 1 -33.84 6.40 8.54
C LYS A 1 -33.73 5.31 9.60
N ASN A 2 -32.75 4.42 9.49
CA ASN A 2 -32.51 3.36 10.46
C ASN A 2 -31.97 3.97 11.77
N PRO A 3 -32.64 3.82 12.93
CA PRO A 3 -32.19 4.41 14.20
C PRO A 3 -30.86 3.84 14.73
N ASN A 4 -30.35 2.75 14.12
CA ASN A 4 -29.07 2.12 14.50
C ASN A 4 -27.89 2.47 13.58
N ALA A 5 -28.11 3.25 12.52
CA ALA A 5 -27.03 3.65 11.61
C ALA A 5 -26.03 4.57 12.33
N LYS A 6 -24.74 4.23 12.27
CA LYS A 6 -23.65 5.06 12.79
C LYS A 6 -22.96 5.77 11.63
N THR A 7 -22.60 7.04 11.81
CA THR A 7 -21.80 7.76 10.81
C THR A 7 -20.32 7.50 11.07
N LEU A 8 -19.61 6.97 10.07
CA LEU A 8 -18.15 6.90 10.08
C LEU A 8 -17.60 8.18 9.46
N ARG A 9 -16.69 8.84 10.18
CA ARG A 9 -15.95 10.00 9.67
C ARG A 9 -14.56 9.58 9.25
N LEU A 10 -14.24 9.72 7.97
CA LEU A 10 -12.94 9.40 7.39
C LEU A 10 -12.26 10.72 6.95
N ARG A 11 -10.95 10.87 7.18
CA ARG A 11 -10.22 12.13 6.91
C ARG A 11 -9.08 11.90 5.93
N ASN A 12 -8.92 12.83 4.98
CA ASN A 12 -7.71 12.95 4.17
C ASN A 12 -6.51 13.22 5.08
N ALA A 13 -5.60 12.24 5.21
CA ALA A 13 -4.39 12.39 5.99
C ALA A 13 -3.27 13.02 5.14
N HIS A 14 -3.02 14.32 5.29
CA HIS A 14 -1.71 14.88 4.91
C HIS A 14 -0.67 14.31 5.88
N ILE A 15 0.22 13.47 5.37
CA ILE A 15 1.13 12.60 6.15
C ILE A 15 2.10 13.36 7.08
N LEU A 16 2.25 14.68 6.94
CA LEU A 16 3.32 15.40 7.66
C LEU A 16 2.96 16.00 9.02
N ASN A 17 1.71 15.97 9.51
CA ASN A 17 1.38 16.64 10.80
C ASN A 17 0.45 15.89 11.77
N SER A 18 0.09 14.62 11.52
CA SER A 18 -0.98 13.97 12.32
C SER A 18 -0.52 13.29 13.62
N ILE A 19 0.76 13.27 13.96
CA ILE A 19 1.26 12.56 15.16
C ILE A 19 0.88 13.32 16.45
N GLN A 20 0.49 14.59 16.38
CA GLN A 20 0.18 15.42 17.57
C GLN A 20 -1.22 16.08 17.55
N GLY A 21 -2.09 15.75 16.59
CA GLY A 21 -3.40 16.41 16.42
C GLY A 21 -4.58 15.73 17.10
N GLU A 22 -5.74 16.40 17.10
CA GLU A 22 -7.06 15.87 17.51
C GLU A 22 -7.36 14.48 16.89
N ALA A 23 -6.84 14.22 15.68
CA ALA A 23 -6.95 12.93 15.00
C ALA A 23 -6.29 11.75 15.75
N PHE A 24 -5.16 11.99 16.44
CA PHE A 24 -4.52 10.98 17.29
C PHE A 24 -5.35 10.75 18.57
N LYS A 25 -5.90 11.81 19.15
CA LYS A 25 -6.76 11.72 20.36
C LYS A 25 -8.02 10.91 20.09
N GLU A 26 -8.66 11.08 18.93
CA GLU A 26 -9.90 10.39 18.60
C GLU A 26 -9.68 8.94 18.15
N ALA A 27 -8.64 8.66 17.35
CA ALA A 27 -8.27 7.29 16.96
C ALA A 27 -7.87 6.40 18.15
N HIS A 28 -7.50 7.01 19.29
CA HIS A 28 -7.11 6.31 20.51
C HIS A 28 -8.12 6.48 21.68
N GLY A 29 -9.36 6.93 21.42
CA GLY A 29 -10.46 6.81 22.38
C GLY A 29 -10.96 8.10 23.05
N GLY A 30 -10.59 9.27 22.53
CA GLY A 30 -11.05 10.56 23.04
C GLY A 30 -10.34 10.98 24.34
N THR A 31 -10.69 12.16 24.85
CA THR A 31 -10.02 12.90 25.95
C THR A 31 -10.04 12.21 27.33
N SER A 32 -10.45 10.95 27.42
CA SER A 32 -10.63 10.20 28.66
C SER A 32 -9.61 9.06 28.79
N LEU A 33 -8.79 9.11 29.85
CA LEU A 33 -7.84 8.04 30.22
C LEU A 33 -8.53 6.66 30.29
N PHE A 34 -9.80 6.62 30.72
CA PHE A 34 -10.55 5.38 30.90
C PHE A 34 -10.96 4.72 29.57
N ALA A 35 -11.32 5.52 28.57
CA ALA A 35 -11.66 5.02 27.24
C ALA A 35 -10.42 4.48 26.49
N PHE A 36 -9.28 5.14 26.67
CA PHE A 36 -7.97 4.67 26.19
C PHE A 36 -7.58 3.33 26.81
N VAL A 37 -7.67 3.21 28.14
CA VAL A 37 -7.35 1.95 28.86
C VAL A 37 -8.28 0.81 28.44
N THR A 38 -9.58 1.07 28.30
CA THR A 38 -10.55 0.05 27.87
C THR A 38 -10.26 -0.44 26.45
N THR A 39 -9.90 0.46 25.54
CA THR A 39 -9.52 0.10 24.16
C THR A 39 -8.22 -0.71 24.14
N MET A 40 -7.22 -0.34 24.95
CA MET A 40 -5.99 -1.13 25.10
C MET A 40 -6.27 -2.54 25.63
N VAL A 41 -7.13 -2.68 26.65
CA VAL A 41 -7.49 -3.99 27.24
C VAL A 41 -8.24 -4.86 26.23
N LYS A 42 -9.22 -4.30 25.51
CA LYS A 42 -9.96 -5.04 24.48
C LYS A 42 -9.06 -5.44 23.31
N SER A 43 -8.17 -4.55 22.87
CA SER A 43 -7.14 -4.88 21.89
C SER A 43 -6.21 -5.98 22.41
N ALA A 44 -5.78 -5.94 23.67
CA ALA A 44 -4.93 -6.98 24.26
C ALA A 44 -5.63 -8.35 24.37
N MET A 45 -6.96 -8.39 24.49
CA MET A 45 -7.75 -9.63 24.48
C MET A 45 -7.96 -10.20 23.08
N VAL A 46 -7.86 -9.37 22.03
CA VAL A 46 -8.04 -9.76 20.62
C VAL A 46 -6.70 -10.05 19.94
N LEU A 47 -5.62 -9.39 20.37
CA LEU A 47 -4.29 -9.55 19.81
C LEU A 47 -3.57 -10.73 20.45
N THR A 48 -3.17 -11.69 19.62
CA THR A 48 -2.25 -12.76 20.04
C THR A 48 -0.83 -12.18 20.18
N GLY A 49 -0.56 -11.56 21.33
CA GLY A 49 0.73 -10.94 21.65
C GLY A 49 0.82 -9.45 21.29
N ALA A 50 1.93 -8.82 21.68
CA ALA A 50 2.16 -7.41 21.37
C ALA A 50 2.27 -7.18 19.85
N PRO A 51 1.68 -6.10 19.29
CA PRO A 51 1.81 -5.79 17.88
C PRO A 51 3.27 -5.56 17.52
N LYS A 52 3.71 -6.16 16.41
CA LYS A 52 5.07 -6.04 15.88
C LYS A 52 5.08 -5.00 14.76
N PRO A 53 5.38 -3.72 15.05
CA PRO A 53 5.37 -2.68 14.03
C PRO A 53 6.36 -2.97 12.92
N ALA A 54 5.94 -2.51 11.74
CA ALA A 54 6.64 -2.69 10.51
C ALA A 54 6.91 -1.34 9.86
N PHE A 55 8.19 -0.97 9.73
CA PHE A 55 8.63 0.25 9.06
C PHE A 55 9.06 0.02 7.61
N TYR A 56 8.75 1.00 6.76
CA TYR A 56 9.08 0.98 5.34
C TYR A 56 9.55 2.37 4.88
N ASP A 57 10.58 2.40 4.04
CA ASP A 57 11.02 3.56 3.28
C ASP A 57 10.30 3.58 1.93
N GLY A 58 9.74 4.73 1.54
CA GLY A 58 9.22 4.94 0.18
C GLY A 58 10.36 5.26 -0.78
N LEU A 59 10.60 4.38 -1.76
CA LEU A 59 11.68 4.55 -2.74
C LEU A 59 11.21 5.26 -4.00
N LEU A 60 10.00 4.95 -4.48
CA LEU A 60 9.43 5.52 -5.69
C LEU A 60 7.94 5.73 -5.47
N GLN A 61 7.42 6.87 -5.94
CA GLN A 61 6.01 7.22 -5.90
C GLN A 61 5.58 7.69 -7.29
N GLN A 62 4.45 7.18 -7.76
CA GLN A 62 3.78 7.66 -8.97
C GLN A 62 2.29 7.69 -8.69
N SER A 63 1.62 8.81 -8.91
CA SER A 63 0.16 8.88 -8.83
C SER A 63 -0.42 9.68 -10.00
N THR A 64 -1.73 9.49 -10.18
CA THR A 64 -2.62 10.27 -11.02
C THR A 64 -3.63 11.01 -10.13
N ILE A 65 -4.27 12.03 -10.68
CA ILE A 65 -5.43 12.65 -10.03
C ILE A 65 -6.61 11.71 -10.26
N PRO A 66 -7.29 11.23 -9.21
CA PRO A 66 -8.46 10.39 -9.38
C PRO A 66 -9.57 11.14 -10.12
N ASP A 67 -10.25 10.47 -11.06
CA ASP A 67 -11.38 11.06 -11.79
C ASP A 67 -12.52 11.48 -10.86
N GLN A 68 -12.66 10.78 -9.73
CA GLN A 68 -13.62 11.09 -8.67
C GLN A 68 -12.90 11.21 -7.34
N VAL A 69 -12.94 12.42 -6.79
CA VAL A 69 -12.54 12.71 -5.41
C VAL A 69 -13.81 12.76 -4.58
N PRO A 70 -13.98 11.88 -3.58
CA PRO A 70 -15.15 11.92 -2.74
C PRO A 70 -15.33 13.27 -2.05
N GLU A 71 -16.57 13.76 -1.96
CA GLU A 71 -16.85 15.02 -1.29
C GLU A 71 -16.41 14.98 0.17
N THR A 72 -15.80 16.07 0.61
CA THR A 72 -15.43 16.28 2.01
C THR A 72 -16.06 17.56 2.54
N VAL A 73 -16.56 17.51 3.78
CA VAL A 73 -17.04 18.66 4.53
C VAL A 73 -16.01 18.94 5.62
N ASN A 74 -15.33 20.09 5.54
CA ASN A 74 -14.21 20.44 6.44
C ASN A 74 -13.08 19.37 6.47
N GLY A 75 -12.80 18.75 5.33
CA GLY A 75 -11.79 17.69 5.19
C GLY A 75 -12.22 16.30 5.69
N TRP A 76 -13.50 16.13 6.03
CA TRP A 76 -14.08 14.86 6.46
C TRP A 76 -15.06 14.32 5.44
N ARG A 77 -15.00 13.01 5.17
CA ARG A 77 -16.05 12.27 4.48
C ARG A 77 -17.06 11.77 5.51
N SER A 78 -18.34 11.92 5.20
CA SER A 78 -19.44 11.34 5.99
C SER A 78 -19.94 10.09 5.28
N VAL A 79 -19.59 8.92 5.81
CA VAL A 79 -20.04 7.64 5.27
C VAL A 79 -21.10 7.06 6.21
N GLU A 80 -22.28 6.74 5.67
CA GLU A 80 -23.34 6.07 6.44
C GLU A 80 -22.96 4.59 6.61
N ALA A 81 -22.78 4.15 7.85
CA ALA A 81 -22.60 2.74 8.18
C ALA A 81 -23.87 2.23 8.86
N ASP A 82 -24.57 1.33 8.20
CA ASP A 82 -25.80 0.71 8.72
C ASP A 82 -25.54 -0.32 9.83
N GLY A 83 -24.27 -0.67 10.06
CA GLY A 83 -23.84 -1.67 11.04
C GLY A 83 -24.10 -3.11 10.62
N VAL A 84 -24.51 -3.34 9.37
CA VAL A 84 -24.87 -4.65 8.81
C VAL A 84 -24.00 -4.97 7.60
N ASN A 85 -23.84 -4.02 6.68
CA ASN A 85 -23.09 -4.18 5.45
C ASN A 85 -21.69 -3.59 5.58
N LEU A 86 -20.72 -4.20 4.91
CA LEU A 86 -19.41 -3.60 4.72
C LEU A 86 -19.55 -2.34 3.88
N LEU A 87 -18.70 -1.35 4.15
CA LEU A 87 -18.61 -0.17 3.28
C LEU A 87 -18.24 -0.63 1.87
N PRO A 88 -18.81 0.01 0.82
CA PRO A 88 -18.44 -0.30 -0.55
C PRO A 88 -16.92 -0.10 -0.74
N SER A 89 -16.31 -0.99 -1.50
CA SER A 89 -14.93 -0.82 -1.93
C SER A 89 -14.87 0.29 -2.98
N GLU A 90 -13.89 1.17 -2.82
CA GLU A 90 -13.65 2.32 -3.68
C GLU A 90 -12.28 2.24 -4.36
N ALA A 91 -11.49 1.24 -3.98
CA ALA A 91 -10.19 0.99 -4.56
C ALA A 91 -9.82 -0.48 -4.41
N PHE A 92 -9.11 -0.97 -5.40
CA PHE A 92 -8.45 -2.27 -5.38
C PHE A 92 -6.94 -2.09 -5.28
N ILE A 93 -6.31 -2.76 -4.31
CA ILE A 93 -4.89 -2.64 -4.04
C ILE A 93 -4.21 -3.96 -4.33
N ALA A 94 -3.16 -3.93 -5.14
CA ALA A 94 -2.28 -5.07 -5.37
C ALA A 94 -0.88 -4.77 -4.82
N CYS A 95 -0.43 -5.63 -3.90
CA CYS A 95 0.87 -5.56 -3.25
C CYS A 95 1.72 -6.75 -3.66
N ASN A 96 2.71 -6.56 -4.52
CA ASN A 96 3.68 -7.62 -4.83
C ASN A 96 4.80 -7.60 -3.80
N GLN A 97 4.95 -8.70 -3.08
CA GLN A 97 5.97 -8.90 -2.07
C GLN A 97 7.23 -9.52 -2.70
N PHE A 98 8.38 -8.87 -2.54
CA PHE A 98 9.66 -9.33 -3.06
C PHE A 98 10.59 -9.75 -1.93
N PHE A 99 11.31 -10.86 -2.17
CA PHE A 99 12.27 -11.45 -1.23
C PHE A 99 13.67 -11.27 -1.82
N VAL A 100 14.19 -10.04 -1.75
CA VAL A 100 15.47 -9.65 -2.35
C VAL A 100 16.59 -9.81 -1.32
N PRO A 101 17.59 -10.67 -1.55
CA PRO A 101 18.78 -10.76 -0.70
C PRO A 101 19.53 -9.42 -0.66
N SER A 102 20.18 -9.11 0.46
CA SER A 102 20.92 -7.85 0.65
C SER A 102 21.99 -7.61 -0.43
N SER A 103 22.62 -8.67 -0.95
CA SER A 103 23.59 -8.59 -2.05
C SER A 103 23.00 -8.08 -3.36
N ASN A 104 21.68 -8.24 -3.56
CA ASN A 104 20.97 -7.86 -4.78
C ASN A 104 20.19 -6.55 -4.64
N ALA A 105 20.14 -5.96 -3.43
CA ALA A 105 19.34 -4.78 -3.13
C ALA A 105 19.63 -3.60 -4.07
N VAL A 106 20.91 -3.26 -4.27
CA VAL A 106 21.33 -2.14 -5.14
C VAL A 106 20.91 -2.39 -6.59
N ALA A 107 21.13 -3.59 -7.10
CA ALA A 107 20.72 -3.95 -8.47
C ALA A 107 19.19 -3.90 -8.64
N PHE A 108 18.45 -4.34 -7.64
CA PHE A 108 16.98 -4.29 -7.63
C PHE A 108 16.46 -2.86 -7.63
N GLU A 109 16.97 -2.00 -6.74
CA GLU A 109 16.57 -0.59 -6.67
C GLU A 109 16.90 0.14 -7.98
N ASN A 110 18.09 -0.08 -8.54
CA ASN A 110 18.49 0.49 -9.83
C ASN A 110 17.57 0.03 -10.98
N ARG A 111 17.18 -1.25 -11.02
CA ARG A 111 16.23 -1.77 -12.02
C ARG A 111 14.89 -1.03 -11.95
N TRP A 112 14.39 -0.75 -10.76
CA TRP A 112 13.13 -0.03 -10.57
C TRP A 112 13.23 1.46 -10.86
N ALA A 113 14.32 2.11 -10.45
CA ALA A 113 14.56 3.53 -10.69
C ALA A 113 14.64 3.85 -12.20
N ASN A 114 15.26 2.95 -12.99
CA ASN A 114 15.44 3.14 -14.43
C ASN A 114 14.28 2.59 -15.27
N ARG A 115 13.22 2.09 -14.64
CA ARG A 115 12.09 1.49 -15.38
C ARG A 115 11.19 2.59 -15.96
N THR A 116 11.01 2.58 -17.28
CA THR A 116 9.92 3.32 -17.92
C THR A 116 8.61 2.64 -17.59
N SER A 117 7.75 3.32 -16.83
CA SER A 117 6.42 2.82 -16.43
C SER A 117 5.34 3.48 -17.26
N LYS A 118 4.46 2.68 -17.88
CA LYS A 118 3.22 3.13 -18.55
C LYS A 118 1.98 2.99 -17.65
N LEU A 119 2.17 2.73 -16.36
CA LEU A 119 1.04 2.51 -15.43
C LEU A 119 0.08 3.70 -15.39
N LYS A 120 0.61 4.93 -15.44
CA LYS A 120 -0.19 6.17 -15.45
C LYS A 120 -1.13 6.30 -16.65
N GLU A 121 -0.84 5.59 -17.74
CA GLU A 121 -1.66 5.59 -18.97
C GLU A 121 -2.75 4.51 -18.92
N CYS A 122 -2.72 3.62 -17.93
CA CYS A 122 -3.68 2.54 -17.80
C CYS A 122 -4.98 3.03 -17.18
N GLU A 123 -6.11 2.73 -17.81
CA GLU A 123 -7.41 3.15 -17.32
C GLU A 123 -7.66 2.66 -15.89
N GLY A 124 -8.06 3.57 -15.01
CA GLY A 124 -8.36 3.25 -13.62
C GLY A 124 -7.14 3.07 -12.72
N PHE A 125 -5.92 3.33 -13.20
CA PHE A 125 -4.75 3.45 -12.34
C PHE A 125 -4.84 4.71 -11.47
N ILE A 126 -4.56 4.58 -10.17
CA ILE A 126 -4.56 5.68 -9.20
C ILE A 126 -3.14 5.98 -8.73
N SER A 127 -2.43 4.98 -8.21
CA SER A 127 -1.08 5.18 -7.69
C SER A 127 -0.23 3.93 -7.67
N PHE A 128 1.07 4.15 -7.57
CA PHE A 128 2.12 3.17 -7.39
C PHE A 128 3.13 3.66 -6.36
N SER A 129 3.52 2.76 -5.46
CA SER A 129 4.62 2.96 -4.52
C SER A 129 5.56 1.76 -4.55
N MET A 130 6.87 1.99 -4.57
CA MET A 130 7.87 0.98 -4.21
C MET A 130 8.33 1.23 -2.78
N LEU A 131 8.12 0.25 -1.90
CA LEU A 131 8.46 0.33 -0.48
C LEU A 131 9.60 -0.64 -0.17
N ARG A 132 10.59 -0.18 0.61
CA ARG A 132 11.64 -1.01 1.17
C ARG A 132 11.42 -1.19 2.66
N ARG A 133 11.52 -2.42 3.14
CA ARG A 133 11.49 -2.74 4.56
C ARG A 133 12.68 -2.10 5.29
N ASP A 134 12.45 -1.33 6.35
CA ASP A 134 13.53 -0.86 7.22
C ASP A 134 13.97 -2.00 8.16
N ILE A 135 14.94 -2.78 7.69
CA ILE A 135 15.54 -3.90 8.43
C ILE A 135 16.45 -3.44 9.60
N LYS A 136 16.76 -2.14 9.68
CA LYS A 136 17.65 -1.58 10.71
C LYS A 136 16.88 -0.87 11.82
N ALA A 137 15.55 -0.79 11.73
CA ALA A 137 14.71 -0.15 12.73
C ALA A 137 14.88 -0.80 14.12
N LYS A 138 15.62 -0.16 15.03
CA LYS A 138 15.77 -0.56 16.43
C LYS A 138 14.79 0.19 17.34
N ARG A 139 13.48 0.12 17.02
CA ARG A 139 12.42 0.77 17.82
C ARG A 139 11.73 -0.23 18.73
N HIS A 140 11.11 0.25 19.81
CA HIS A 140 10.36 -0.58 20.74
C HIS A 140 9.28 -1.39 20.00
N GLY A 141 9.26 -2.71 20.21
CA GLY A 141 8.30 -3.63 19.59
C GLY A 141 8.68 -4.14 18.20
N VAL A 142 9.73 -3.61 17.56
CA VAL A 142 10.19 -4.13 16.26
C VAL A 142 10.89 -5.47 16.46
N SER A 143 10.42 -6.49 15.74
CA SER A 143 11.13 -7.77 15.67
C SER A 143 12.13 -7.73 14.51
N PRO A 144 13.30 -8.39 14.65
CA PRO A 144 14.17 -8.65 13.50
C PRO A 144 13.36 -9.34 12.40
N MET A 145 13.63 -8.95 11.16
CA MET A 145 12.97 -9.53 10.00
C MET A 145 13.37 -11.01 9.86
N GLY A 146 12.39 -11.90 9.74
CA GLY A 146 12.65 -13.29 9.38
C GLY A 146 13.09 -13.45 7.93
N GLU A 147 13.75 -14.57 7.60
CA GLU A 147 14.18 -14.88 6.22
C GLU A 147 12.98 -15.06 5.26
N GLU A 148 11.81 -15.37 5.81
CA GLU A 148 10.56 -15.57 5.08
C GLU A 148 9.70 -14.30 4.95
N GLU A 149 10.18 -13.14 5.44
CA GLU A 149 9.50 -11.86 5.32
C GLU A 149 9.98 -11.08 4.07
N PRO A 150 9.09 -10.31 3.42
CA PRO A 150 9.47 -9.56 2.22
C PRO A 150 10.32 -8.34 2.56
N THR A 151 11.38 -8.13 1.76
CA THR A 151 12.27 -6.97 1.88
C THR A 151 11.76 -5.77 1.10
N TYR A 152 10.97 -5.98 0.05
CA TYR A 152 10.34 -4.91 -0.72
C TYR A 152 8.89 -5.23 -1.02
N VAL A 153 8.06 -4.20 -1.17
CA VAL A 153 6.67 -4.31 -1.58
C VAL A 153 6.39 -3.26 -2.65
N SER A 154 5.95 -3.69 -3.83
CA SER A 154 5.34 -2.77 -4.79
C SER A 154 3.84 -2.71 -4.54
N THR A 155 3.29 -1.52 -4.34
CA THR A 155 1.87 -1.30 -4.09
C THR A 155 1.27 -0.53 -5.25
N THR A 156 0.29 -1.09 -5.94
CA THR A 156 -0.53 -0.36 -6.93
C THR A 156 -1.95 -0.21 -6.41
N VAL A 157 -2.53 0.97 -6.59
CA VAL A 157 -3.92 1.30 -6.28
C VAL A 157 -4.68 1.53 -7.59
N TRP A 158 -5.84 0.91 -7.71
CA TRP A 158 -6.73 0.95 -8.87
C TRP A 158 -8.13 1.36 -8.44
N LYS A 159 -8.90 1.98 -9.35
CA LYS A 159 -10.30 2.38 -9.10
C LYS A 159 -11.18 1.22 -8.64
N ASP A 160 -10.95 0.03 -9.20
CA ASP A 160 -11.67 -1.18 -8.87
C ASP A 160 -10.86 -2.42 -9.31
N ARG A 161 -11.35 -3.61 -8.95
CA ARG A 161 -10.73 -4.89 -9.33
C ARG A 161 -10.74 -5.09 -10.84
N GLN A 162 -11.76 -4.61 -11.54
CA GLN A 162 -11.89 -4.84 -12.98
C GLN A 162 -10.82 -4.07 -13.77
N ALA A 163 -10.49 -2.84 -13.37
CA ALA A 163 -9.41 -2.05 -13.93
C ALA A 163 -8.06 -2.77 -13.77
N PHE A 164 -7.79 -3.32 -12.59
CA PHE A 164 -6.60 -4.13 -12.35
C PHE A 164 -6.56 -5.38 -13.25
N GLU A 165 -7.66 -6.13 -13.34
CA GLU A 165 -7.71 -7.33 -14.19
C GLU A 165 -7.59 -6.99 -15.68
N ASN A 166 -8.20 -5.90 -16.14
CA ASN A 166 -8.05 -5.40 -17.51
C ASN A 166 -6.60 -5.07 -17.83
N TRP A 167 -5.91 -4.37 -16.91
CA TRP A 167 -4.48 -4.10 -17.05
C TRP A 167 -3.66 -5.40 -17.08
N LYS A 168 -3.88 -6.29 -16.10
CA LYS A 168 -3.15 -7.55 -15.93
C LYS A 168 -3.26 -8.46 -17.15
N ASN A 169 -4.42 -8.50 -17.79
CA ASN A 169 -4.65 -9.29 -18.99
C ASN A 169 -4.29 -8.56 -20.29
N GLY A 170 -4.02 -7.25 -20.21
CA GLY A 170 -3.71 -6.37 -21.33
C GLY A 170 -2.25 -6.39 -21.79
N ASN A 171 -1.99 -5.69 -22.90
CA ASN A 171 -0.65 -5.59 -23.49
C ASN A 171 0.32 -4.79 -22.61
N ALA A 172 -0.17 -3.79 -21.86
CA ALA A 172 0.66 -3.01 -20.94
C ALA A 172 1.29 -3.89 -19.84
N PHE A 173 0.56 -4.87 -19.31
CA PHE A 173 1.12 -5.82 -18.34
C PHE A 173 2.18 -6.71 -19.00
N LYS A 174 1.90 -7.23 -20.20
CA LYS A 174 2.87 -8.04 -20.96
C LYS A 174 4.14 -7.26 -21.26
N GLU A 175 4.05 -6.01 -21.70
CA GLU A 175 5.21 -5.14 -21.95
C GLU A 175 5.99 -4.85 -20.67
N ALA A 176 5.28 -4.59 -19.56
CA ALA A 176 5.93 -4.33 -18.28
C ALA A 176 6.65 -5.58 -17.74
N HIS A 177 6.08 -6.78 -17.94
CA HIS A 177 6.60 -8.04 -17.38
C HIS A 177 7.37 -8.88 -18.41
N ALA A 178 7.47 -8.43 -19.66
CA ALA A 178 8.36 -9.01 -20.64
C ALA A 178 9.80 -8.74 -20.23
N GLU A 179 10.64 -9.76 -20.31
CA GLU A 179 12.08 -9.58 -20.27
C GLU A 179 12.47 -8.75 -21.50
N LYS A 180 12.97 -7.53 -21.29
CA LYS A 180 13.66 -6.81 -22.35
C LYS A 180 14.92 -7.60 -22.68
N LYS A 181 14.91 -8.37 -23.78
CA LYS A 181 16.14 -8.77 -24.45
C LYS A 181 16.79 -7.48 -24.93
N GLY A 182 17.80 -7.00 -24.21
CA GLY A 182 18.62 -5.91 -24.69
C GLY A 182 19.27 -6.32 -26.01
N GLU A 183 19.24 -5.42 -26.99
CA GLU A 183 20.08 -5.52 -28.17
C GLU A 183 21.53 -5.27 -27.76
N GLU A 184 22.19 -6.31 -27.24
CA GLU A 184 23.66 -6.36 -27.18
C GLU A 184 24.17 -7.26 -28.33
N PRO A 185 25.31 -6.93 -28.96
CA PRO A 185 25.85 -7.73 -30.05
C PRO A 185 26.09 -9.17 -29.59
N LYS A 186 25.60 -10.11 -30.39
CA LYS A 186 25.68 -11.56 -30.14
C LYS A 186 27.12 -12.00 -29.87
N GLU A 187 27.38 -12.53 -28.68
CA GLU A 187 28.30 -13.64 -28.49
C GLU A 187 27.95 -14.45 -27.22
N GLN A 188 27.65 -15.75 -27.46
CA GLN A 188 27.35 -16.84 -26.52
C GLN A 188 25.92 -16.91 -25.92
N PRO A 189 25.32 -18.12 -25.81
CA PRO A 189 24.01 -18.32 -25.19
C PRO A 189 24.11 -18.13 -23.67
N GLN A 190 24.11 -16.88 -23.21
CA GLN A 190 24.05 -16.58 -21.79
C GLN A 190 22.66 -16.95 -21.25
N GLN A 191 22.65 -17.76 -20.18
CA GLN A 191 21.45 -17.98 -19.37
C GLN A 191 20.80 -16.63 -19.03
N PRO A 192 19.46 -16.54 -18.96
CA PRO A 192 18.81 -15.32 -18.51
C PRO A 192 19.42 -14.92 -17.15
N PRO A 193 19.69 -13.62 -16.91
CA PRO A 193 20.30 -13.19 -15.67
C PRO A 193 19.48 -13.72 -14.50
N ALA A 194 20.17 -14.30 -13.51
CA ALA A 194 19.51 -14.89 -12.35
C ALA A 194 18.52 -13.90 -11.72
N PRO A 195 17.35 -14.37 -11.24
CA PRO A 195 16.37 -13.49 -10.61
C PRO A 195 17.01 -12.77 -9.43
N LEU A 196 16.68 -11.48 -9.27
CA LEU A 196 17.21 -10.66 -8.16
C LEU A 196 16.61 -11.04 -6.80
N TRP A 197 15.63 -11.94 -6.77
CA TRP A 197 14.89 -12.40 -5.60
C TRP A 197 15.15 -13.89 -5.32
N SER A 198 15.09 -14.29 -4.05
CA SER A 198 15.29 -15.68 -3.60
C SER A 198 14.12 -16.60 -3.92
N LYS A 199 12.90 -16.05 -4.00
CA LYS A 199 11.69 -16.76 -4.43
C LYS A 199 10.79 -15.83 -5.25
N PRO A 200 9.92 -16.38 -6.13
CA PRO A 200 9.03 -15.57 -6.95
C PRO A 200 8.23 -14.56 -6.11
N PRO A 201 7.97 -13.34 -6.64
CA PRO A 201 7.19 -12.36 -5.92
C PRO A 201 5.77 -12.88 -5.60
N VAL A 202 5.29 -12.59 -4.39
CA VAL A 202 3.97 -13.05 -3.93
C VAL A 202 2.98 -11.88 -3.96
N PRO A 203 1.95 -11.90 -4.82
CA PRO A 203 0.94 -10.86 -4.83
C PRO A 203 -0.05 -11.05 -3.68
N VAL A 204 -0.40 -9.94 -3.02
CA VAL A 204 -1.47 -9.84 -2.03
C VAL A 204 -2.43 -8.76 -2.46
N PHE A 205 -3.73 -9.03 -2.33
CA PHE A 205 -4.78 -8.13 -2.81
C PHE A 205 -5.66 -7.65 -1.67
N TYR A 206 -6.09 -6.39 -1.74
CA TYR A 206 -7.00 -5.78 -0.79
C TYR A 206 -8.11 -5.03 -1.53
N GLU A 207 -9.30 -5.04 -0.94
CA GLU A 207 -10.38 -4.14 -1.29
C GLU A 207 -10.49 -3.10 -0.18
N SER A 208 -10.44 -1.82 -0.55
CA SER A 208 -10.35 -0.72 0.41
C SER A 208 -11.39 0.35 0.12
N THR A 209 -11.79 1.07 1.16
CA THR A 209 -12.38 2.41 1.05
C THR A 209 -11.22 3.40 0.94
N LEU A 210 -11.22 4.33 -0.01
CA LEU A 210 -10.10 5.24 -0.22
C LEU A 210 -10.25 6.45 0.71
N VAL A 211 -9.37 6.53 1.70
CA VAL A 211 -9.43 7.57 2.75
C VAL A 211 -8.57 8.79 2.40
N ILE A 212 -7.72 8.70 1.36
CA ILE A 212 -6.77 9.74 0.97
C ILE A 212 -6.96 10.05 -0.51
N SER A 213 -7.45 11.25 -0.79
CA SER A 213 -7.48 11.84 -2.13
C SER A 213 -7.28 13.35 -2.02
N SER A 214 -6.21 13.87 -2.61
CA SER A 214 -5.97 15.31 -2.76
C SER A 214 -6.35 15.75 -4.19
N PRO A 215 -6.76 17.02 -4.39
CA PRO A 215 -6.87 17.60 -5.73
C PRO A 215 -5.59 17.46 -6.57
N ASP A 216 -4.42 17.37 -5.91
CA ASP A 216 -3.11 17.24 -6.55
C ASP A 216 -2.70 15.78 -6.84
N GLY A 217 -3.53 14.79 -6.46
CA GLY A 217 -3.25 13.35 -6.59
C GLY A 217 -3.37 12.58 -5.28
N ALA A 218 -3.23 11.25 -5.36
CA ALA A 218 -3.12 10.37 -4.18
C ALA A 218 -1.69 10.33 -3.62
#